data_AF-A0A6N7G147-F1
#
_entry.id   AF-A0A6N7G147-F1
#
_cell.length_a   1.000
_cell.length_b   1.000
_cell.length_c   1.000
_cell.angle_alpha   90.00
_cell.angle_beta   90.00
_cell.angle_gamma   90.00
#
_symmetry.space_group_name_H-M   'P 1'
#
loop_
_entity.id
_entity.type
_entity.pdbx_description
1 polymer ?
#
loop_
_entity_poly.entity_id
_entity_poly.type
_entity_poly.pdbx_seq_one_letter_code
_entity_poly.pdbx_strand_id
1 'polypeptide(L)'
;MITRVALVPYSPLLIPQLAPGDDRQIAELRHAVLAAARWLRRGANRWRAVAADADGSGSYAGRRGSFAGYGAAVDVTLSKDVAADFSDAVSGALPLPVLVAGWLREQAGADAVTVDVLDPATPQPDCARIGAELATGDDTALLVLADGSNRHGAKSPGGNDDRAPEFDASIADALRSADADGLARIDPALCGKLGAAGRVAWQVAGGVGANHCGAACDRDWQATLHYSAAPFGVGYHVATWEAR
;
A
#
# COMPACT_ATOMS: atom_id res chain seq x y z
N MET A 1 -4.32 16.66 8.27
CA MET A 1 -4.60 16.81 6.82
C MET A 1 -3.46 16.17 6.06
N ILE A 2 -3.73 15.24 5.15
CA ILE A 2 -2.67 14.49 4.45
C ILE A 2 -1.90 15.43 3.52
N THR A 3 -0.58 15.49 3.71
CA THR A 3 0.35 16.25 2.86
C THR A 3 1.39 15.35 2.20
N ARG A 4 1.53 14.10 2.65
CA ARG A 4 2.42 13.10 2.04
C ARG A 4 1.74 11.75 1.89
N VAL A 5 1.88 11.16 0.72
CA VAL A 5 1.38 9.81 0.40
C VAL A 5 2.56 8.98 -0.09
N ALA A 6 2.77 7.80 0.48
CA ALA A 6 3.67 6.79 -0.07
C ALA A 6 2.85 5.58 -0.52
N LEU A 7 3.03 5.16 -1.77
CA LEU A 7 2.39 3.98 -2.35
C LEU A 7 3.44 2.89 -2.52
N VAL A 8 3.18 1.72 -1.96
CA VAL A 8 4.11 0.59 -1.97
C VAL A 8 3.36 -0.74 -2.14
N PRO A 9 3.99 -1.77 -2.72
CA PRO A 9 3.46 -3.12 -2.67
C PRO A 9 3.51 -3.70 -1.25
N TYR A 10 2.78 -4.79 -1.03
CA TYR A 10 2.78 -5.53 0.25
C TYR A 10 3.13 -7.01 0.10
N SER A 11 3.80 -7.36 -1.00
CA SER A 11 4.26 -8.73 -1.23
C SER A 11 5.18 -9.25 -0.12
N PRO A 12 5.06 -10.53 0.30
CA PRO A 12 5.95 -11.12 1.31
C PRO A 12 7.42 -11.14 0.89
N LEU A 13 7.71 -11.05 -0.41
CA LEU A 13 9.06 -10.96 -0.98
C LEU A 13 9.87 -9.76 -0.45
N LEU A 14 9.18 -8.73 0.04
CA LEU A 14 9.81 -7.57 0.68
C LEU A 14 10.55 -7.96 1.96
N ILE A 15 10.14 -9.04 2.64
CA ILE A 15 10.74 -9.50 3.89
C ILE A 15 11.97 -10.35 3.56
N PRO A 16 13.19 -9.93 3.96
CA PRO A 16 14.43 -10.65 3.62
C PRO A 16 14.41 -12.14 3.99
N GLN A 17 13.77 -12.48 5.11
CA GLN A 17 13.67 -13.84 5.64
C GLN A 17 12.73 -14.74 4.81
N LEU A 18 11.79 -14.16 4.05
CA LEU A 18 10.87 -14.89 3.17
C LEU A 18 11.38 -15.01 1.74
N ALA A 19 12.32 -14.16 1.36
CA ALA A 19 12.99 -14.18 0.06
C ALA A 19 14.52 -14.18 0.25
N PRO A 20 15.08 -15.27 0.81
CA PRO A 20 16.51 -15.37 1.04
C PRO A 20 17.27 -15.44 -0.29
N GLY A 21 18.34 -14.66 -0.42
CA GLY A 21 19.21 -14.64 -1.59
C GLY A 21 19.55 -13.23 -2.06
N ASP A 22 20.50 -13.16 -3.00
CA ASP A 22 21.03 -11.91 -3.54
C ASP A 22 20.38 -11.53 -4.87
N ASP A 23 19.09 -11.84 -5.04
CA ASP A 23 18.36 -11.47 -6.24
C ASP A 23 18.29 -9.94 -6.33
N ARG A 24 18.93 -9.41 -7.38
CA ARG A 24 19.06 -7.97 -7.61
C ARG A 24 17.69 -7.30 -7.80
N GLN A 25 16.71 -7.96 -8.42
CA GLN A 25 15.39 -7.38 -8.67
C GLN A 25 14.61 -7.28 -7.36
N ILE A 26 14.71 -8.27 -6.46
CA ILE A 26 14.15 -8.18 -5.10
C ILE A 26 14.83 -7.06 -4.31
N ALA A 27 16.16 -6.96 -4.40
CA ALA A 27 16.93 -5.93 -3.70
C ALA A 27 16.56 -4.51 -4.16
N GLU A 28 16.42 -4.28 -5.46
CA GLU A 28 16.00 -3.01 -6.05
C GLU A 28 14.57 -2.63 -5.61
N LEU A 29 13.62 -3.56 -5.68
CA LEU A 29 12.25 -3.34 -5.21
C LEU A 29 12.22 -2.99 -3.71
N ARG A 30 12.87 -3.80 -2.87
CA ARG A 30 12.94 -3.58 -1.42
C ARG A 30 13.59 -2.23 -1.10
N HIS A 31 14.64 -1.86 -1.82
CA HIS A 31 15.28 -0.56 -1.66
C HIS A 31 14.30 0.58 -1.94
N ALA A 32 13.56 0.54 -3.05
CA ALA A 32 12.58 1.56 -3.40
C ALA A 32 11.48 1.69 -2.33
N VAL A 33 10.93 0.56 -1.87
CA VAL A 33 9.91 0.52 -0.81
C VAL A 33 10.42 1.14 0.50
N LEU A 34 11.62 0.75 0.94
CA LEU A 34 12.21 1.28 2.18
C LEU A 34 12.56 2.77 2.05
N ALA A 35 12.98 3.22 0.85
CA ALA A 35 13.21 4.64 0.58
C ALA A 35 11.92 5.45 0.67
N ALA A 36 10.80 4.96 0.13
CA ALA A 36 9.49 5.57 0.24
C ALA A 36 8.99 5.63 1.70
N ALA A 37 9.13 4.55 2.47
CA ALA A 37 8.77 4.51 3.88
C ALA A 37 9.60 5.51 4.73
N ARG A 38 10.92 5.59 4.50
CA ARG A 38 11.79 6.58 5.15
C ARG A 38 11.46 8.01 4.70
N TRP A 39 11.06 8.20 3.46
CA TRP A 39 10.58 9.51 2.97
C TRP A 39 9.29 9.93 3.68
N LEU A 40 8.35 9.01 3.87
CA LEU A 40 7.12 9.24 4.63
C LEU A 40 7.43 9.59 6.09
N ARG A 41 8.36 8.85 6.72
CA ARG A 41 8.86 9.13 8.08
C ARG A 41 9.40 10.54 8.27
N ARG A 42 10.04 11.12 7.26
CA ARG A 42 10.57 12.50 7.35
C ARG A 42 9.47 13.54 7.44
N GLY A 43 8.25 13.22 7.02
CA GLY A 43 7.10 14.11 7.10
C GLY A 43 6.30 13.94 8.40
N ALA A 44 6.15 12.71 8.87
CA ALA A 44 5.41 12.42 10.10
C ALA A 44 5.94 11.17 10.83
N ASN A 45 5.82 11.19 12.17
CA ASN A 45 6.14 10.05 13.02
C ASN A 45 4.98 9.05 13.15
N ARG A 46 3.75 9.45 12.85
CA ARG A 46 2.57 8.60 12.92
C ARG A 46 1.91 8.57 11.55
N TRP A 47 1.54 7.38 11.09
CA TRP A 47 1.00 7.17 9.76
C TRP A 47 -0.41 6.62 9.83
N ARG A 48 -1.23 7.04 8.87
CA ARG A 48 -2.41 6.29 8.45
C ARG A 48 -2.01 5.36 7.32
N ALA A 49 -2.55 4.15 7.27
CA ALA A 49 -2.34 3.24 6.16
C ALA A 49 -3.66 2.68 5.63
N VAL A 50 -3.73 2.44 4.33
CA VAL A 50 -4.90 1.83 3.67
C VAL A 50 -4.47 0.66 2.79
N ALA A 51 -5.22 -0.42 2.88
CA ALA A 51 -5.03 -1.64 2.10
C ALA A 51 -6.40 -2.29 1.79
N ALA A 52 -6.39 -3.35 1.00
CA ALA A 52 -7.57 -4.19 0.80
C ALA A 52 -7.23 -5.66 1.01
N ASP A 53 -8.10 -6.37 1.73
CA ASP A 53 -7.97 -7.80 2.00
C ASP A 53 -9.36 -8.38 2.33
N ALA A 54 -9.68 -9.55 1.78
CA ALA A 54 -11.01 -10.14 1.92
C ALA A 54 -11.25 -10.75 3.31
N ASP A 55 -10.20 -11.24 3.97
CA ASP A 55 -10.31 -12.09 5.16
C ASP A 55 -10.01 -11.31 6.46
N GLY A 56 -9.72 -10.01 6.37
CA GLY A 56 -9.41 -9.19 7.53
C GLY A 56 -9.68 -7.71 7.32
N SER A 57 -10.86 -7.36 6.82
CA SER A 57 -11.32 -5.97 6.81
C SER A 57 -11.50 -5.44 8.24
N GLY A 58 -11.12 -4.19 8.46
CA GLY A 58 -11.16 -3.56 9.78
C GLY A 58 -10.04 -2.53 9.99
N SER A 59 -10.02 -1.94 11.18
CA SER A 59 -9.00 -0.96 11.57
C SER A 59 -8.07 -1.54 12.65
N TYR A 60 -6.77 -1.44 12.41
CA TYR A 60 -5.72 -2.05 13.22
C TYR A 60 -4.75 -0.99 13.76
N ALA A 61 -4.67 -0.87 15.08
CA ALA A 61 -3.72 -0.01 15.80
C ALA A 61 -3.17 -0.73 17.03
N GLY A 62 -1.91 -0.44 17.39
CA GLY A 62 -1.33 -0.92 18.65
C GLY A 62 -1.30 -2.45 18.78
N ARG A 63 -1.23 -3.17 17.66
CA ARG A 63 -1.15 -4.64 17.62
C ARG A 63 0.30 -5.11 17.42
N ARG A 64 0.55 -6.36 17.81
CA ARG A 64 1.72 -7.15 17.43
C ARG A 64 1.27 -8.25 16.46
N GLY A 65 2.09 -8.54 15.46
CA GLY A 65 1.88 -9.63 14.51
C GLY A 65 3.16 -10.36 14.21
N SER A 66 3.07 -11.44 13.43
CA SER A 66 4.22 -12.24 13.03
C SER A 66 4.06 -12.76 11.61
N PHE A 67 5.17 -12.81 10.87
CA PHE A 67 5.25 -13.47 9.57
C PHE A 67 5.40 -15.01 9.67
N ALA A 68 5.27 -15.59 10.87
CA ALA A 68 5.42 -17.04 11.07
C ALA A 68 4.44 -17.85 10.20
N GLY A 69 3.23 -17.34 9.96
CA GLY A 69 2.25 -17.95 9.05
C GLY A 69 2.68 -17.97 7.57
N TYR A 70 3.69 -17.18 7.21
CA TYR A 70 4.31 -17.15 5.88
C TYR A 70 5.66 -17.87 5.84
N GLY A 71 6.12 -18.44 6.96
CA GLY A 71 7.37 -19.19 7.05
C GLY A 71 8.59 -18.43 7.57
N ALA A 72 8.41 -17.21 8.11
CA ALA A 72 9.51 -16.44 8.72
C ALA A 72 9.20 -16.05 10.16
N ALA A 73 10.12 -16.34 11.08
CA ALA A 73 10.04 -15.91 12.48
C ALA A 73 10.42 -14.42 12.63
N VAL A 74 9.61 -13.54 12.03
CA VAL A 74 9.75 -12.08 12.08
C VAL A 74 8.51 -11.52 12.74
N ASP A 75 8.68 -10.94 13.92
CA ASP A 75 7.63 -10.23 14.63
C ASP A 75 7.65 -8.75 14.27
N VAL A 76 6.46 -8.14 14.28
CA VAL A 76 6.28 -6.71 14.00
C VAL A 76 5.26 -6.09 14.95
N THR A 77 5.37 -4.79 15.13
CA THR A 77 4.47 -3.98 15.96
C THR A 77 3.94 -2.78 15.17
N LEU A 78 2.68 -2.44 15.41
CA LEU A 78 2.05 -1.25 14.81
C LEU A 78 2.38 0.04 15.58
N SER A 79 3.03 -0.04 16.75
CA SER A 79 3.44 1.10 17.57
C SER A 79 4.68 0.76 18.40
N LYS A 80 5.60 1.73 18.62
CA LYS A 80 6.72 1.57 19.57
C LYS A 80 6.25 1.33 21.00
N ASP A 81 5.09 1.87 21.35
CA ASP A 81 4.56 1.88 22.73
C ASP A 81 3.60 0.70 22.97
N VAL A 82 3.70 -0.39 22.19
CA VAL A 82 2.92 -1.60 22.46
C VAL A 82 3.25 -2.10 23.86
N ALA A 83 2.25 -2.11 24.74
CA ALA A 83 2.41 -2.55 26.12
C ALA A 83 2.88 -4.02 26.16
N ALA A 84 3.85 -4.32 27.04
CA ALA A 84 4.40 -5.66 27.24
C ALA A 84 3.33 -6.70 27.64
N ASP A 85 2.23 -6.24 28.25
CA ASP A 85 1.13 -7.06 28.77
C ASP A 85 0.04 -7.39 27.74
N PHE A 86 0.25 -7.15 26.44
CA PHE A 86 -0.56 -7.82 25.41
C PHE A 86 -0.15 -9.30 25.30
N SER A 87 -0.26 -10.05 26.40
CA SER A 87 -0.17 -11.50 26.45
C SER A 87 -1.54 -12.13 26.16
N ASP A 88 -1.56 -13.15 25.31
CA ASP A 88 -2.61 -14.19 25.24
C ASP A 88 -4.04 -13.81 24.82
N ALA A 89 -4.23 -12.72 24.08
CA ALA A 89 -5.21 -12.84 23.00
C ALA A 89 -4.46 -13.48 21.83
N VAL A 90 -4.81 -14.72 21.48
CA VAL A 90 -4.59 -15.25 20.13
C VAL A 90 -5.37 -14.33 19.18
N SER A 91 -4.82 -13.15 18.93
CA SER A 91 -5.32 -12.23 17.92
C SER A 91 -5.04 -12.97 16.63
N GLY A 92 -6.09 -13.36 15.90
CA GLY A 92 -5.96 -14.08 14.64
C GLY A 92 -4.88 -13.46 13.76
N ALA A 93 -4.26 -14.29 12.91
CA ALA A 93 -3.17 -13.86 12.04
C ALA A 93 -3.53 -12.51 11.39
N LEU A 94 -2.74 -11.47 11.68
CA LEU A 94 -2.99 -10.15 11.10
C LEU A 94 -2.89 -10.27 9.58
N PRO A 95 -3.73 -9.54 8.82
CA PRO A 95 -3.64 -9.54 7.36
C PRO A 95 -2.24 -9.15 6.91
N LEU A 96 -1.78 -9.76 5.81
CA LEU A 96 -0.46 -9.47 5.24
C LEU A 96 -0.15 -7.96 5.09
N PRO A 97 -1.05 -7.11 4.54
CA PRO A 97 -0.76 -5.68 4.44
C PRO A 97 -0.56 -5.02 5.81
N VAL A 98 -1.21 -5.50 6.87
CA VAL A 98 -1.01 -5.00 8.25
C VAL A 98 0.37 -5.39 8.77
N LEU A 99 0.81 -6.62 8.51
CA LEU A 99 2.15 -7.08 8.87
C LEU A 99 3.24 -6.27 8.15
N VAL A 100 3.06 -6.04 6.84
CA VAL A 100 4.01 -5.24 6.04
C VAL A 100 4.00 -3.77 6.48
N ALA A 101 2.86 -3.19 6.81
CA ALA A 101 2.79 -1.83 7.36
C ALA A 101 3.61 -1.69 8.66
N GLY A 102 3.44 -2.64 9.60
CA GLY A 102 4.22 -2.70 10.85
C GLY A 102 5.72 -2.85 10.59
N TRP A 103 6.09 -3.74 9.66
CA TRP A 103 7.48 -3.91 9.25
C TRP A 103 8.07 -2.61 8.68
N LEU A 104 7.38 -1.94 7.75
CA LEU A 104 7.83 -0.68 7.16
C LEU A 104 7.96 0.44 8.21
N ARG A 105 7.02 0.51 9.15
CA ARG A 105 7.08 1.44 10.29
C ARG A 105 8.35 1.22 11.11
N GLU A 106 8.71 -0.04 11.40
CA GLU A 106 9.93 -0.38 12.12
C GLU A 106 11.19 -0.05 11.31
N GLN A 107 11.24 -0.44 10.04
CA GLN A 107 12.39 -0.18 9.17
C GLN A 107 12.65 1.32 8.92
N ALA A 108 11.58 2.12 8.93
CA ALA A 108 11.68 3.58 8.80
C ALA A 108 11.89 4.29 10.15
N GLY A 109 11.61 3.64 11.28
CA GLY A 109 11.66 4.24 12.61
C GLY A 109 10.52 5.23 12.89
N ALA A 110 9.35 5.04 12.30
CA ALA A 110 8.13 5.78 12.67
C ALA A 110 7.64 5.36 14.05
N ASP A 111 6.88 6.19 14.76
CA ASP A 111 6.34 5.86 16.07
C ASP A 111 5.21 4.84 15.97
N ALA A 112 4.24 5.07 15.08
CA ALA A 112 3.08 4.19 14.93
C ALA A 112 2.47 4.25 13.52
N VAL A 113 1.74 3.19 13.16
CA VAL A 113 0.90 3.13 11.96
C VAL A 113 -0.48 2.56 12.34
N THR A 114 -1.55 3.22 11.93
CA THR A 114 -2.91 2.70 12.01
C THR A 114 -3.36 2.28 10.62
N VAL A 115 -3.71 1.01 10.45
CA VAL A 115 -4.04 0.42 9.13
C VAL A 115 -5.55 0.21 9.02
N ASP A 116 -6.18 0.80 8.02
CA ASP A 116 -7.51 0.36 7.57
C ASP A 116 -7.38 -0.62 6.43
N VAL A 117 -7.95 -1.80 6.64
CA VAL A 117 -8.08 -2.82 5.61
C VAL A 117 -9.54 -2.79 5.15
N LEU A 118 -9.74 -2.50 3.88
CA LEU A 118 -11.05 -2.42 3.25
C LEU A 118 -11.40 -3.73 2.54
N ASP A 119 -12.69 -3.96 2.34
CA ASP A 119 -13.17 -5.07 1.52
C ASP A 119 -12.70 -4.87 0.05
N PRO A 120 -12.08 -5.86 -0.60
CA PRO A 120 -11.69 -5.77 -2.01
C PRO A 120 -12.84 -5.48 -2.98
N ALA A 121 -14.10 -5.68 -2.57
CA ALA A 121 -15.32 -5.34 -3.31
C ALA A 121 -15.84 -3.92 -3.02
N THR A 122 -15.16 -3.13 -2.17
CA THR A 122 -15.58 -1.74 -1.86
C THR A 122 -15.82 -0.94 -3.16
N PRO A 123 -17.01 -0.36 -3.33
CA PRO A 123 -17.35 0.42 -4.51
C PRO A 123 -16.46 1.65 -4.67
N GLN A 124 -16.23 2.07 -5.92
CA GLN A 124 -15.42 3.25 -6.22
C GLN A 124 -15.92 4.53 -5.51
N PRO A 125 -17.24 4.83 -5.43
CA PRO A 125 -17.70 6.02 -4.72
C PRO A 125 -17.37 6.01 -3.22
N ASP A 126 -17.39 4.84 -2.59
CA ASP A 126 -17.00 4.70 -1.19
C ASP A 126 -15.50 4.86 -1.00
N CYS A 127 -14.68 4.34 -1.92
CA CYS A 127 -13.23 4.57 -1.92
C CYS A 127 -12.92 6.06 -2.01
N ALA A 128 -13.61 6.78 -2.91
CA ALA A 128 -13.44 8.23 -3.07
C ALA A 128 -13.84 8.99 -1.81
N ARG A 129 -14.97 8.63 -1.19
CA ARG A 129 -15.43 9.23 0.08
C ARG A 129 -14.41 9.01 1.21
N ILE A 130 -13.91 7.79 1.36
CA ILE A 130 -12.87 7.47 2.36
C ILE A 130 -11.60 8.30 2.10
N GLY A 131 -11.17 8.41 0.84
CA GLY A 131 -10.03 9.25 0.46
C GLY A 131 -10.24 10.73 0.81
N ALA A 132 -11.43 11.27 0.55
CA ALA A 132 -11.78 12.64 0.91
C ALA A 132 -11.76 12.88 2.43
N GLU A 133 -12.32 11.96 3.21
CA GLU A 133 -12.29 12.00 4.68
C GLU A 133 -10.86 12.00 5.20
N LEU A 134 -9.99 11.12 4.68
CA LEU A 134 -8.57 11.07 5.01
C LEU A 134 -7.86 12.38 4.65
N ALA A 135 -8.13 12.96 3.48
CA ALA A 135 -7.50 14.19 3.02
C ALA A 135 -7.73 15.37 3.99
N THR A 136 -8.90 15.42 4.63
CA THR A 136 -9.28 16.49 5.59
C THR A 136 -9.10 16.13 7.06
N GLY A 137 -8.84 14.86 7.39
CA GLY A 137 -8.64 14.40 8.76
C GLY A 137 -7.37 14.94 9.40
N ASP A 138 -7.03 14.50 10.62
CA ASP A 138 -5.89 15.03 11.38
C ASP A 138 -4.54 14.49 10.93
N ASP A 139 -4.50 13.28 10.36
CA ASP A 139 -3.28 12.64 9.90
C ASP A 139 -2.59 13.44 8.79
N THR A 140 -1.25 13.39 8.75
CA THR A 140 -0.44 14.12 7.75
C THR A 140 0.29 13.22 6.75
N ALA A 141 0.40 11.93 7.05
CA ALA A 141 1.11 10.94 6.25
C ALA A 141 0.25 9.69 6.00
N LEU A 142 0.08 9.34 4.74
CA LEU A 142 -0.65 8.17 4.29
C LEU A 142 0.28 7.14 3.63
N LEU A 143 0.18 5.89 4.06
CA LEU A 143 0.79 4.73 3.43
C LEU A 143 -0.28 3.92 2.68
N VAL A 144 -0.15 3.78 1.37
CA VAL A 144 -1.07 2.99 0.53
C VAL A 144 -0.37 1.67 0.18
N LEU A 145 -0.97 0.55 0.57
CA LEU A 145 -0.45 -0.79 0.34
C LEU A 145 -1.24 -1.46 -0.77
N ALA A 146 -0.61 -1.66 -1.93
CA ALA A 146 -1.28 -2.09 -3.14
C ALA A 146 -0.35 -2.84 -4.10
N ASP A 147 -0.78 -4.04 -4.53
CA ASP A 147 -0.11 -4.84 -5.56
C ASP A 147 -0.88 -4.76 -6.90
N GLY A 148 -0.14 -4.80 -8.01
CA GLY A 148 -0.65 -4.86 -9.38
C GLY A 148 -1.09 -6.26 -9.81
N SER A 149 -1.19 -6.46 -11.13
CA SER A 149 -1.65 -7.74 -11.67
C SER A 149 -0.68 -8.85 -11.33
N ASN A 150 -1.18 -10.00 -10.90
CA ASN A 150 -0.38 -11.22 -10.69
C ASN A 150 -0.31 -12.14 -11.93
N ARG A 151 -0.53 -11.56 -13.12
CA ARG A 151 -0.70 -12.28 -14.40
C ARG A 151 0.31 -11.90 -15.49
N HIS A 152 1.47 -11.35 -15.12
CA HIS A 152 2.53 -10.99 -16.06
C HIS A 152 3.34 -12.21 -16.52
N GLY A 153 2.95 -12.84 -17.63
CA GLY A 153 3.72 -13.91 -18.26
C GLY A 153 3.42 -15.31 -17.72
N ALA A 154 3.92 -16.33 -18.42
CA ALA A 154 3.59 -17.74 -18.13
C ALA A 154 4.05 -18.25 -16.75
N LYS A 155 5.02 -17.57 -16.13
CA LYS A 155 5.54 -17.93 -14.80
C LYS A 155 4.86 -17.17 -13.66
N SER A 156 3.86 -16.34 -13.96
CA SER A 156 3.17 -15.56 -12.95
C SER A 156 2.31 -16.45 -12.03
N PRO A 157 2.10 -16.06 -10.76
CA PRO A 157 1.28 -16.83 -9.83
C PRO A 157 -0.16 -17.07 -10.32
N GLY A 158 -0.75 -16.08 -11.00
CA GLY A 158 -2.10 -16.18 -11.56
C GLY A 158 -2.14 -16.76 -12.97
N GLY A 159 -1.00 -17.15 -13.57
CA GLY A 159 -0.88 -17.48 -14.99
C GLY A 159 -1.03 -16.26 -15.90
N ASN A 160 -0.59 -16.40 -17.16
CA ASN A 160 -0.50 -15.28 -18.11
C ASN A 160 -1.88 -14.71 -18.49
N ASP A 161 -1.96 -13.39 -18.53
CA ASP A 161 -3.01 -12.62 -19.21
C ASP A 161 -2.36 -11.46 -19.96
N ASP A 162 -2.53 -11.42 -21.29
CA ASP A 162 -1.83 -10.45 -22.15
C ASP A 162 -2.23 -8.99 -21.89
N ARG A 163 -3.29 -8.75 -21.10
CA ARG A 163 -3.73 -7.41 -20.69
C ARG A 163 -2.99 -6.89 -19.45
N ALA A 164 -2.29 -7.76 -18.71
CA ALA A 164 -1.59 -7.36 -17.48
C ALA A 164 -0.53 -6.26 -17.69
N PRO A 165 0.31 -6.29 -18.76
CA PRO A 165 1.27 -5.23 -19.03
C PRO A 165 0.65 -3.85 -19.23
N GLU A 166 -0.40 -3.75 -20.04
CA GLU A 166 -1.08 -2.48 -20.32
C GLU A 166 -1.82 -1.96 -19.08
N PHE A 167 -2.48 -2.86 -18.33
CA PHE A 167 -3.12 -2.50 -17.07
C PHE A 167 -2.12 -1.88 -16.08
N ASP A 168 -1.01 -2.56 -15.79
CA ASP A 168 -0.03 -2.05 -14.84
C ASP A 168 0.71 -0.80 -15.35
N ALA A 169 0.90 -0.66 -16.66
CA ALA A 169 1.40 0.59 -17.24
C ALA A 169 0.45 1.76 -16.96
N SER A 170 -0.87 1.56 -17.10
CA SER A 170 -1.87 2.60 -16.78
C SER A 170 -1.86 3.00 -15.30
N ILE A 171 -1.64 2.03 -14.39
CA ILE A 171 -1.46 2.32 -12.96
C ILE A 171 -0.17 3.13 -12.75
N ALA A 172 0.94 2.71 -13.35
CA ALA A 172 2.21 3.42 -13.22
C ALA A 172 2.13 4.87 -13.70
N ASP A 173 1.41 5.12 -14.81
CA ASP A 173 1.17 6.46 -15.34
C ASP A 173 0.33 7.30 -14.37
N ALA A 174 -0.79 6.76 -13.87
CA ALA A 174 -1.62 7.45 -12.90
C ALA A 174 -0.86 7.78 -11.61
N LEU A 175 -0.02 6.87 -11.12
CA LEU A 175 0.82 7.10 -9.95
C LEU A 175 1.94 8.12 -10.19
N ARG A 176 2.47 8.21 -11.42
CA ARG A 176 3.52 9.17 -11.78
C ARG A 176 3.02 10.60 -11.80
N SER A 177 1.74 10.82 -12.12
CA SER A 177 1.13 12.15 -12.20
C SER A 177 0.13 12.46 -11.09
N ALA A 178 -0.03 11.57 -10.11
CA ALA A 178 -1.11 11.64 -9.11
C ALA A 178 -2.51 11.85 -9.77
N ASP A 179 -2.77 11.12 -10.85
CA ASP A 179 -4.03 11.22 -11.61
C ASP A 179 -5.19 10.58 -10.83
N ALA A 180 -5.88 11.41 -10.03
CA ALA A 180 -7.03 11.00 -9.24
C ALA A 180 -8.14 10.38 -10.09
N ASP A 181 -8.41 10.95 -11.28
CA ASP A 181 -9.46 10.45 -12.17
C ASP A 181 -9.05 9.11 -12.80
N GLY A 182 -7.77 8.95 -13.15
CA GLY A 182 -7.19 7.70 -13.62
C GLY A 182 -7.36 6.57 -12.60
N LEU A 183 -7.04 6.84 -11.33
CA LEU A 183 -7.23 5.88 -10.25
C LEU A 183 -8.71 5.60 -9.98
N ALA A 184 -9.58 6.60 -10.07
CA ALA A 184 -11.02 6.41 -9.96
C ALA A 184 -11.57 5.47 -11.06
N ARG A 185 -11.04 5.53 -12.28
CA ARG A 185 -11.49 4.72 -13.41
C ARG A 185 -11.01 3.26 -13.42
N ILE A 186 -10.21 2.82 -12.44
CA ILE A 186 -9.75 1.43 -12.37
C ILE A 186 -10.94 0.47 -12.34
N ASP A 187 -11.07 -0.34 -13.38
CA ASP A 187 -12.20 -1.26 -13.58
C ASP A 187 -12.14 -2.44 -12.59
N PRO A 188 -13.13 -2.60 -11.69
CA PRO A 188 -13.19 -3.72 -10.77
C PRO A 188 -13.24 -5.09 -11.45
N ALA A 189 -13.94 -5.21 -12.58
CA ALA A 189 -14.09 -6.47 -13.28
C ALA A 189 -12.77 -6.89 -13.96
N LEU A 190 -12.02 -5.93 -14.51
CA LEU A 190 -10.69 -6.19 -15.04
C LEU A 190 -9.70 -6.56 -13.92
N CYS A 191 -9.72 -5.86 -12.79
CA CYS A 191 -8.87 -6.18 -11.63
C CYS A 191 -9.10 -7.62 -11.14
N GLY A 192 -10.36 -8.05 -11.07
CA GLY A 192 -10.70 -9.43 -10.71
C GLY A 192 -10.15 -10.46 -11.69
N LYS A 193 -10.17 -10.18 -13.00
CA LYS A 193 -9.57 -11.05 -14.03
C LYS A 193 -8.04 -11.09 -13.96
N LEU A 194 -7.42 -9.95 -13.64
CA LEU A 194 -5.97 -9.77 -13.58
C LEU A 194 -5.35 -10.08 -12.21
N GLY A 195 -6.16 -10.44 -11.21
CA GLY A 195 -5.70 -10.66 -9.84
C GLY A 195 -5.04 -9.44 -9.20
N ALA A 196 -5.43 -8.23 -9.63
CA ALA A 196 -4.86 -6.98 -9.13
C ALA A 196 -5.55 -6.57 -7.82
N ALA A 197 -4.89 -6.84 -6.68
CA ALA A 197 -5.44 -6.59 -5.35
C ALA A 197 -5.42 -5.10 -4.94
N GLY A 198 -4.59 -4.28 -5.59
CA GLY A 198 -4.36 -2.88 -5.23
C GLY A 198 -5.52 -1.90 -5.51
N ARG A 199 -6.54 -2.31 -6.28
CA ARG A 199 -7.61 -1.42 -6.78
C ARG A 199 -8.19 -0.48 -5.72
N VAL A 200 -8.68 -1.04 -4.61
CA VAL A 200 -9.41 -0.28 -3.58
C VAL A 200 -8.48 0.74 -2.91
N ALA A 201 -7.26 0.33 -2.57
CA ALA A 201 -6.28 1.21 -1.94
C ALA A 201 -5.84 2.35 -2.88
N TRP A 202 -5.68 2.07 -4.19
CA TRP A 202 -5.42 3.10 -5.20
C TRP A 202 -6.59 4.05 -5.41
N GLN A 203 -7.83 3.56 -5.41
CA GLN A 203 -9.02 4.41 -5.52
C GLN A 203 -9.20 5.32 -4.29
N VAL A 204 -8.84 4.85 -3.09
CA VAL A 204 -8.75 5.70 -1.89
C VAL A 204 -7.66 6.77 -2.06
N ALA A 205 -6.48 6.41 -2.57
CA ALA A 205 -5.43 7.38 -2.89
C ALA A 205 -5.91 8.42 -3.91
N GLY A 206 -6.69 8.02 -4.91
CA GLY A 206 -7.35 8.92 -5.86
C GLY A 206 -8.29 9.92 -5.17
N GLY A 207 -9.09 9.48 -4.19
CA GLY A 207 -9.90 10.39 -3.36
C GLY A 207 -9.07 11.34 -2.49
N VAL A 208 -7.88 10.94 -2.05
CA VAL A 208 -6.96 11.86 -1.35
C VAL A 208 -6.35 12.89 -2.30
N GLY A 209 -6.04 12.46 -3.52
CA GLY A 209 -5.46 13.28 -4.58
C GLY A 209 -6.46 14.22 -5.25
N ALA A 210 -7.75 13.90 -5.19
CA ALA A 210 -8.81 14.69 -5.81
C ALA A 210 -9.04 16.03 -5.08
N ASN A 211 -9.21 17.09 -5.85
CA ASN A 211 -9.52 18.43 -5.36
C ASN A 211 -10.98 18.50 -4.88
N HIS A 212 -11.26 17.91 -3.71
CA HIS A 212 -12.61 17.84 -3.15
C HIS A 212 -13.13 19.15 -2.54
N CYS A 213 -12.40 20.27 -2.67
CA CYS A 213 -12.74 21.52 -2.01
C CYS A 213 -12.90 22.71 -2.96
N GLY A 214 -13.43 22.47 -4.16
CA GLY A 214 -13.74 23.54 -5.12
C GLY A 214 -12.53 24.43 -5.46
N ALA A 215 -12.78 25.59 -6.06
CA ALA A 215 -11.74 26.51 -6.54
C ALA A 215 -10.79 27.09 -5.46
N ALA A 216 -10.99 26.75 -4.17
CA ALA A 216 -10.20 27.28 -3.06
C ALA A 216 -9.05 26.35 -2.62
N CYS A 217 -9.01 25.11 -3.11
CA CYS A 217 -7.85 24.24 -2.91
C CYS A 217 -7.70 23.26 -4.07
N ASP A 218 -7.20 23.79 -5.19
CA ASP A 218 -6.43 22.98 -6.13
C ASP A 218 -5.15 22.55 -5.42
N ARG A 219 -5.14 21.32 -4.89
CA ARG A 219 -3.97 20.79 -4.19
C ARG A 219 -3.09 20.12 -5.23
N ASP A 220 -2.09 20.85 -5.68
CA ASP A 220 -1.10 20.32 -6.60
C ASP A 220 -0.23 19.29 -5.88
N TRP A 221 -0.15 18.08 -6.44
CA TRP A 221 0.72 17.04 -5.94
C TRP A 221 2.02 16.98 -6.75
N GLN A 222 3.15 17.07 -6.06
CA GLN A 222 4.43 16.65 -6.62
C GLN A 222 4.54 15.13 -6.48
N ALA A 223 4.31 14.43 -7.59
CA ALA A 223 4.42 12.97 -7.66
C ALA A 223 5.79 12.52 -8.18
N THR A 224 6.26 11.36 -7.71
CA THR A 224 7.45 10.68 -8.24
C THR A 224 7.23 9.18 -8.20
N LEU A 225 7.38 8.53 -9.35
CA LEU A 225 7.39 7.07 -9.46
C LEU A 225 8.84 6.57 -9.32
N HIS A 226 9.13 5.81 -8.27
CA HIS A 226 10.46 5.32 -7.93
C HIS A 226 10.75 3.94 -8.52
N TYR A 227 9.71 3.11 -8.69
CA TYR A 227 9.82 1.76 -9.22
C TYR A 227 8.52 1.35 -9.90
N SER A 228 8.62 0.67 -11.03
CA SER A 228 7.49 -0.01 -11.69
C SER A 228 8.00 -1.15 -12.56
N ALA A 229 7.72 -2.39 -12.16
CA ALA A 229 8.09 -3.58 -12.92
C ALA A 229 7.35 -4.82 -12.39
N ALA A 230 7.41 -5.93 -13.15
CA ALA A 230 6.82 -7.21 -12.77
C ALA A 230 7.82 -8.41 -12.81
N PRO A 231 8.94 -8.35 -12.06
CA PRO A 231 10.02 -9.33 -12.13
C PRO A 231 9.59 -10.77 -11.79
N PHE A 232 8.53 -10.92 -10.97
CA PHE A 232 8.02 -12.21 -10.50
C PHE A 232 6.61 -12.52 -11.03
N GLY A 233 6.26 -11.90 -12.16
CA GLY A 233 4.94 -12.02 -12.77
C GLY A 233 3.84 -11.27 -12.01
N VAL A 234 4.21 -10.44 -11.03
CA VAL A 234 3.31 -9.55 -10.28
C VAL A 234 3.74 -8.11 -10.48
N GLY A 235 2.82 -7.22 -10.85
CA GLY A 235 3.09 -5.78 -10.96
C GLY A 235 3.38 -5.14 -9.61
N TYR A 236 4.54 -4.51 -9.46
CA TYR A 236 4.91 -3.75 -8.27
C TYR A 236 5.19 -2.30 -8.63
N HIS A 237 4.55 -1.38 -7.91
CA HIS A 237 4.70 0.06 -8.12
C HIS A 237 5.07 0.75 -6.82
N VAL A 238 6.06 1.63 -6.86
CA VAL A 238 6.45 2.46 -5.71
C VAL A 238 6.42 3.92 -6.12
N ALA A 239 5.62 4.73 -5.43
CA ALA A 239 5.49 6.15 -5.69
C ALA A 239 5.39 6.98 -4.40
N THR A 240 5.71 8.26 -4.50
CA THR A 240 5.48 9.23 -3.42
C THR A 240 4.82 10.47 -3.98
N TRP A 241 3.84 11.02 -3.26
CA TRP A 241 3.19 12.29 -3.58
C TRP A 241 3.30 13.26 -2.42
N GLU A 242 3.74 14.49 -2.69
CA GLU A 242 3.80 15.58 -1.71
C GLU A 242 2.89 16.73 -2.15
N ALA A 243 2.02 17.18 -1.25
CA ALA A 243 1.18 18.35 -1.50
C ALA A 243 2.07 19.61 -1.57
N ARG A 244 1.82 20.45 -2.59
CA ARG A 244 2.47 21.76 -2.75
C ARG A 244 1.70 22.87 -2.03
#